data_AF-A0A7H9SRL2-F1
#
_entry.id   AF-A0A7H9SRL2-F1
#
_cell.length_a   1.000
_cell.length_b   1.000
_cell.length_c   1.000
_cell.angle_alpha   90.00
_cell.angle_beta   90.00
_cell.angle_gamma   90.00
#
_symmetry.space_group_name_H-M   'P 1'
#
loop_
_entity.id
_entity.type
_entity.pdbx_description
1 polymer ?
#
loop_
_entity_poly.entity_id
_entity_poly.type
_entity_poly.pdbx_seq_one_letter_code
_entity_poly.pdbx_strand_id
1 'polypeptide(L)'
;MKIIFTFLAIIAVQVAVAQKQYTNKFDTVDVDGVLSNNRILTNYIKCLMDKGPCTPEGRELKKLLPDALQTDCSKCTEPQRKNSQKVINFLRANRPGEWKLLLDKYDSKGIYRSKHEKQG
;
A
#
# COMPACT_ATOMS: atom_id res chain seq x y z
N MET A 1 15.85 59.50 -4.79
CA MET A 1 16.13 59.17 -3.37
C MET A 1 15.09 58.16 -2.94
N LYS A 2 15.46 56.88 -2.70
CA LYS A 2 15.84 56.36 -1.36
C LYS A 2 14.63 56.56 -0.43
N ILE A 3 13.92 55.57 0.12
CA ILE A 3 14.18 54.23 0.64
C ILE A 3 12.71 53.68 0.84
N ILE A 4 12.28 52.44 0.70
CA ILE A 4 12.50 51.29 1.60
C ILE A 4 11.78 50.09 0.98
N PHE A 5 12.61 49.07 0.72
CA PHE A 5 12.27 47.66 0.65
C PHE A 5 11.21 47.24 1.67
N THR A 6 9.95 47.11 1.25
CA THR A 6 9.04 46.17 1.92
C THR A 6 9.10 44.87 1.16
N PHE A 7 10.08 44.05 1.57
CA PHE A 7 10.08 42.61 1.46
C PHE A 7 8.72 42.10 1.99
N LEU A 8 7.73 41.98 1.12
CA LEU A 8 6.57 41.13 1.40
C LEU A 8 7.06 39.71 1.17
N ALA A 9 7.69 39.17 2.21
CA ALA A 9 8.01 37.77 2.32
C ALA A 9 6.72 36.98 2.09
N ILE A 10 6.60 36.39 0.90
CA ILE A 10 5.66 35.32 0.64
C ILE A 10 6.15 34.15 1.50
N ILE A 11 5.72 34.14 2.75
CA ILE A 11 5.81 32.98 3.62
C ILE A 11 4.92 31.94 2.94
N ALA A 12 5.54 31.10 2.12
CA ALA A 12 4.94 29.85 1.70
C ALA A 12 4.75 29.03 2.97
N VAL A 13 3.61 29.20 3.61
CA VAL A 13 3.14 28.32 4.67
C VAL A 13 2.96 26.97 4.00
N GLN A 14 4.00 26.13 4.05
CA GLN A 14 3.86 24.72 3.78
C GLN A 14 2.99 24.18 4.91
N VAL A 15 1.69 24.15 4.67
CA VAL A 15 0.76 23.40 5.51
C VAL A 15 1.16 21.94 5.34
N ALA A 16 2.03 21.46 6.22
CA ALA A 16 2.28 20.04 6.37
C ALA A 16 0.96 19.44 6.87
N VAL A 17 0.07 19.10 5.93
CA VAL A 17 -1.10 18.29 6.23
C VAL A 17 -0.54 16.99 6.74
N ALA A 18 -0.57 16.78 8.05
CA ALA A 18 -0.24 15.51 8.66
C ALA A 18 -1.24 14.48 8.11
N GLN A 19 -0.91 13.85 6.98
CA GLN A 19 -1.74 12.79 6.43
C GLN A 19 -1.80 11.69 7.48
N LYS A 20 -3.01 11.39 7.93
CA LYS A 20 -3.25 10.33 8.91
C LYS A 20 -2.74 9.02 8.33
N GLN A 21 -1.62 8.53 8.86
CA GLN A 21 -1.01 7.28 8.44
C GLN A 21 -1.94 6.11 8.76
N TYR A 22 -1.76 4.99 8.05
CA TYR A 22 -2.37 3.73 8.46
C TYR A 22 -1.85 3.31 9.83
N THR A 23 -2.62 2.47 10.50
CA THR A 23 -2.19 1.90 11.78
C THR A 23 -0.83 1.22 11.65
N ASN A 24 0.06 1.45 12.60
CA ASN A 24 1.39 0.84 12.66
C ASN A 24 1.40 -0.63 13.11
N LYS A 25 0.22 -1.24 13.32
CA LYS A 25 0.09 -2.67 13.69
C LYS A 25 0.72 -3.62 12.68
N PHE A 26 0.89 -3.18 11.43
CA PHE A 26 1.50 -3.98 10.37
C PHE A 26 3.02 -3.84 10.28
N ASP A 27 3.62 -2.93 11.02
CA ASP A 27 5.04 -2.59 10.89
C ASP A 27 5.95 -3.70 11.43
N THR A 28 5.42 -4.56 12.32
CA THR A 28 6.14 -5.67 12.96
C THR A 28 5.73 -7.04 12.44
N VAL A 29 4.93 -7.12 11.36
CA VAL A 29 4.51 -8.40 10.79
C VAL A 29 5.70 -9.08 10.11
N ASP A 30 5.92 -10.36 10.43
CA ASP A 30 6.90 -11.19 9.73
C ASP A 30 6.38 -11.58 8.33
N VAL A 31 6.64 -10.70 7.37
CA VAL A 31 6.28 -10.91 5.96
C VAL A 31 7.01 -12.12 5.37
N ASP A 32 8.25 -12.37 5.76
CA ASP A 32 9.04 -13.48 5.22
C ASP A 32 8.51 -14.83 5.69
N GLY A 33 8.12 -14.94 6.95
CA GLY A 33 7.44 -16.12 7.48
C GLY A 33 6.10 -16.38 6.77
N VAL A 34 5.35 -15.34 6.42
CA VAL A 34 4.11 -15.48 5.63
C VAL A 34 4.40 -15.93 4.19
N LEU A 35 5.33 -15.28 3.49
CA LEU A 35 5.63 -15.56 2.08
C LEU A 35 6.29 -16.92 1.87
N SER A 36 7.13 -17.37 2.81
CA SER A 36 7.77 -18.70 2.76
C SER A 36 6.81 -19.84 3.11
N ASN A 37 5.68 -19.56 3.77
CA ASN A 37 4.70 -20.57 4.15
C ASN A 37 3.48 -20.59 3.21
N ASN A 38 3.50 -21.49 2.23
CA ASN A 38 2.42 -21.63 1.24
C ASN A 38 1.02 -21.76 1.85
N ARG A 39 0.89 -22.48 2.97
CA ARG A 39 -0.41 -22.64 3.64
C ARG A 39 -0.91 -21.32 4.21
N ILE A 40 -0.05 -20.57 4.90
CA ILE A 40 -0.40 -19.27 5.48
C ILE A 40 -0.71 -18.26 4.38
N LEU A 41 0.17 -18.13 3.38
CA LEU A 41 -0.04 -17.24 2.24
C LEU A 41 -1.37 -17.53 1.51
N THR A 42 -1.65 -18.81 1.24
CA THR A 42 -2.90 -19.21 0.58
C THR A 42 -4.12 -18.82 1.41
N ASN A 43 -4.06 -18.96 2.73
CA ASN A 43 -5.16 -18.56 3.60
C ASN A 43 -5.37 -17.04 3.60
N TYR A 44 -4.30 -16.25 3.58
CA TYR A 44 -4.39 -14.79 3.41
C TYR A 44 -5.03 -14.44 2.05
N ILE A 45 -4.58 -15.05 0.95
CA ILE A 45 -5.16 -14.80 -0.37
C ILE A 45 -6.65 -15.18 -0.39
N LYS A 46 -7.03 -16.33 0.16
CA LYS A 46 -8.45 -16.74 0.28
C LYS A 46 -9.27 -15.71 1.07
N CYS A 47 -8.75 -15.25 2.21
CA CYS A 47 -9.38 -14.18 3.00
C CYS A 47 -9.59 -12.90 2.16
N LEU A 48 -8.53 -12.42 1.50
CA LEU A 48 -8.60 -11.26 0.63
C LEU A 48 -9.59 -11.47 -0.53
N MET A 49 -9.76 -12.70 -1.00
CA MET A 49 -10.69 -13.05 -2.08
C MET A 49 -12.12 -13.37 -1.62
N ASP A 50 -12.48 -13.26 -0.34
CA ASP A 50 -13.78 -13.72 0.21
C ASP A 50 -14.05 -15.22 0.03
N LYS A 51 -12.98 -16.03 0.00
CA LYS A 51 -13.03 -17.48 -0.22
C LYS A 51 -12.59 -18.30 0.99
N GLY A 52 -12.57 -17.69 2.17
CA GLY A 52 -12.13 -18.34 3.40
C GLY A 52 -12.15 -17.43 4.62
N PRO A 53 -11.86 -17.98 5.80
CA PRO A 53 -11.83 -17.21 7.03
C PRO A 53 -10.69 -16.18 7.00
N CYS A 54 -10.92 -15.05 7.65
CA CYS A 54 -9.93 -14.00 7.84
C CYS A 54 -9.52 -13.92 9.30
N THR A 55 -8.22 -13.72 9.54
CA THR A 55 -7.75 -13.23 10.84
C THR A 55 -8.16 -11.75 11.04
N PRO A 56 -8.11 -11.21 12.27
CA PRO A 56 -8.31 -9.78 12.49
C PRO A 56 -7.40 -8.90 11.61
N GLU A 57 -6.13 -9.30 11.44
CA GLU A 57 -5.13 -8.59 10.63
C GLU A 57 -5.48 -8.65 9.15
N GLY A 58 -5.88 -9.84 8.65
CA GLY A 58 -6.32 -10.01 7.27
C GLY A 58 -7.57 -9.18 6.93
N ARG A 59 -8.52 -9.07 7.88
CA ARG A 59 -9.70 -8.20 7.72
C ARG A 59 -9.32 -6.74 7.63
N GLU A 60 -8.33 -6.31 8.42
CA GLU A 60 -7.90 -4.92 8.41
C GLU A 60 -7.12 -4.59 7.13
N LEU A 61 -6.18 -5.45 6.73
CA LEU A 61 -5.47 -5.31 5.44
C LEU A 61 -6.45 -5.19 4.28
N LYS A 62 -7.45 -6.06 4.25
CA LYS A 62 -8.51 -6.06 3.24
C LYS A 62 -9.24 -4.72 3.09
N LYS A 63 -9.50 -4.02 4.20
CA LYS A 63 -10.14 -2.70 4.18
C LYS A 63 -9.22 -1.61 3.64
N LEU A 64 -7.91 -1.74 3.88
CA LEU A 64 -6.92 -0.75 3.49
C LEU A 64 -6.47 -0.88 2.02
N LEU A 65 -6.53 -2.09 1.45
CA LEU A 65 -6.04 -2.36 0.08
C LEU A 65 -6.64 -1.43 -1.00
N PRO A 66 -7.96 -1.15 -1.06
CA PRO A 66 -8.50 -0.23 -2.06
C PRO A 66 -7.88 1.17 -2.00
N ASP A 67 -7.77 1.75 -0.79
CA ASP A 67 -7.18 3.09 -0.60
C ASP A 67 -5.68 3.08 -0.90
N ALA A 68 -4.97 2.04 -0.46
CA ALA A 68 -3.54 1.88 -0.71
C ALA A 68 -3.22 1.75 -2.20
N LEU A 69 -4.00 1.01 -3.00
CA LEU A 69 -3.77 0.90 -4.44
C LEU A 69 -4.15 2.17 -5.19
N GLN A 70 -5.25 2.82 -4.82
CA GLN A 70 -5.68 4.07 -5.48
C GLN A 70 -4.73 5.24 -5.21
N THR A 71 -4.20 5.33 -3.99
CA THR A 71 -3.35 6.45 -3.56
C THR A 71 -1.86 6.15 -3.59
N ASP A 72 -1.47 5.00 -4.15
CA ASP A 72 -0.07 4.54 -4.19
C ASP A 72 0.58 4.54 -2.79
N CYS A 73 -0.13 3.96 -1.83
CA CYS A 73 0.29 3.81 -0.45
C CYS A 73 0.59 5.15 0.25
N SER A 74 -0.05 6.26 -0.12
CA SER A 74 0.28 7.60 0.39
C SER A 74 0.31 7.70 1.93
N LYS A 75 -0.52 6.92 2.63
CA LYS A 75 -0.62 6.86 4.10
C LYS A 75 0.23 5.76 4.74
N CYS A 76 1.00 5.01 3.96
CA CYS A 76 1.83 3.92 4.47
C CYS A 76 3.06 4.43 5.20
N THR A 77 3.40 3.77 6.31
CA THR A 77 4.70 3.96 6.97
C THR A 77 5.83 3.40 6.10
N GLU A 78 7.07 3.78 6.37
CA GLU A 78 8.22 3.26 5.62
C GLU A 78 8.34 1.72 5.69
N PRO A 79 8.17 1.06 6.85
CA PRO A 79 8.09 -0.40 6.92
C PRO A 79 6.98 -0.98 6.04
N GLN A 80 5.78 -0.38 6.05
CA GLN A 80 4.66 -0.83 5.24
C GLN A 80 4.94 -0.74 3.74
N ARG A 81 5.61 0.32 3.28
CA ARG A 81 6.01 0.46 1.87
C ARG A 81 7.00 -0.63 1.47
N LYS A 82 8.05 -0.86 2.27
CA LYS A 82 9.06 -1.91 2.04
C LYS A 82 8.42 -3.30 1.99
N ASN A 83 7.58 -3.59 2.98
CA ASN A 83 6.85 -4.86 3.08
C ASN A 83 5.88 -5.06 1.92
N SER A 84 5.13 -4.02 1.53
CA SER A 84 4.22 -4.07 0.38
C SER A 84 4.97 -4.36 -0.91
N GLN A 85 6.09 -3.68 -1.17
CA GLN A 85 6.91 -3.93 -2.35
C GLN A 85 7.44 -5.36 -2.38
N LYS A 86 7.86 -5.90 -1.24
CA LYS A 86 8.32 -7.29 -1.11
C LYS A 86 7.22 -8.28 -1.46
N VAL A 87 6.02 -8.09 -0.90
CA VAL A 87 4.84 -8.93 -1.19
C VAL A 87 4.47 -8.86 -2.67
N ILE A 88 4.42 -7.65 -3.24
CA ILE A 88 4.08 -7.44 -4.67
C ILE A 88 5.08 -8.17 -5.56
N ASN A 89 6.38 -7.99 -5.34
CA ASN A 89 7.43 -8.65 -6.13
C ASN A 89 7.33 -10.17 -6.02
N PHE A 90 7.12 -10.69 -4.81
CA PHE A 90 6.96 -12.12 -4.59
C PHE A 90 5.73 -12.67 -5.32
N LEU A 91 4.57 -12.01 -5.20
CA LEU A 91 3.33 -12.47 -5.84
C LEU A 91 3.44 -12.41 -7.37
N ARG A 92 4.03 -11.36 -7.94
CA ARG A 92 4.29 -11.28 -9.39
C ARG A 92 5.14 -12.44 -9.90
N ALA A 93 6.22 -12.77 -9.19
CA ALA A 93 7.15 -13.80 -9.61
C ALA A 93 6.66 -15.24 -9.33
N ASN A 94 6.00 -15.47 -8.18
CA ASN A 94 5.72 -16.83 -7.68
C ASN A 94 4.24 -17.19 -7.69
N ARG A 95 3.34 -16.20 -7.73
CA ARG A 95 1.87 -16.37 -7.65
C ARG A 95 1.14 -15.44 -8.65
N PRO A 96 1.54 -15.43 -9.95
CA PRO A 96 1.04 -14.44 -10.90
C PRO A 96 -0.48 -14.52 -11.11
N GLY A 97 -1.06 -15.72 -11.00
CA GLY A 97 -2.51 -15.92 -11.09
C GLY A 97 -3.25 -15.26 -9.93
N GLU A 98 -2.81 -15.50 -8.71
CA GLU A 98 -3.39 -14.87 -7.52
C GLU A 98 -3.16 -13.36 -7.49
N TRP A 99 -1.99 -12.90 -7.95
CA TRP A 99 -1.70 -11.49 -8.12
C TRP A 99 -2.72 -10.81 -9.05
N LYS A 100 -2.98 -11.42 -10.21
CA LYS A 100 -3.97 -10.93 -11.16
C LYS A 100 -5.37 -10.85 -10.53
N LEU A 101 -5.80 -11.92 -9.84
CA LEU A 101 -7.10 -11.96 -9.15
C LEU A 101 -7.24 -10.87 -8.08
N LEU A 102 -6.17 -10.60 -7.33
CA LEU A 102 -6.15 -9.53 -6.34
C LEU A 102 -6.27 -8.16 -7.00
N LEU A 103 -5.53 -7.91 -8.09
CA LEU A 103 -5.64 -6.65 -8.83
C LEU A 103 -7.01 -6.47 -9.46
N ASP A 104 -7.59 -7.51 -10.06
CA ASP A 104 -8.95 -7.46 -10.62
C ASP A 104 -9.98 -7.06 -9.55
N LYS A 105 -9.77 -7.48 -8.31
CA LYS A 105 -10.65 -7.18 -7.17
C LYS A 105 -10.45 -5.78 -6.59
N TYR A 106 -9.20 -5.37 -6.37
CA TYR A 106 -8.88 -4.18 -5.58
C TYR A 106 -8.47 -2.96 -6.41
N ASP A 107 -8.07 -3.16 -7.67
CA ASP A 107 -7.72 -2.10 -8.63
C ASP A 107 -8.70 -2.07 -9.81
N SER A 108 -10.00 -2.03 -9.53
CA SER A 108 -11.05 -2.03 -10.56
C SER A 108 -10.97 -0.84 -11.52
N LYS A 109 -10.33 0.27 -11.11
CA LYS A 109 -10.09 1.45 -11.94
C LYS A 109 -8.77 1.39 -12.73
N GLY A 110 -7.96 0.35 -12.53
CA GLY A 110 -6.65 0.19 -13.19
C GLY A 110 -5.63 1.27 -12.82
N ILE A 111 -5.82 1.99 -11.70
CA ILE A 111 -4.95 3.12 -11.31
C ILE A 111 -3.58 2.59 -10.97
N TYR A 112 -3.51 1.52 -10.17
CA TYR A 112 -2.23 0.91 -9.80
C TYR A 112 -1.55 0.32 -11.05
N ARG A 113 -2.29 -0.42 -11.88
CA ARG A 113 -1.76 -1.00 -13.12
C ARG A 113 -1.17 0.03 -14.06
N SER A 114 -1.87 1.14 -14.28
CA SER A 114 -1.43 2.23 -15.17
C SER A 114 -0.06 2.79 -14.80
N LYS A 115 0.28 2.78 -13.51
CA LYS A 115 1.55 3.30 -12.97
C LYS A 115 2.66 2.24 -12.93
N HIS A 116 2.31 0.99 -12.66
CA HIS A 116 3.28 -0.04 -12.20
C HIS A 116 3.34 -1.32 -13.05
N GLU A 117 2.45 -1.56 -14.01
CA GLU A 117 2.55 -2.75 -14.90
C GLU A 117 3.55 -2.55 -16.05
N LYS A 118 3.87 -1.30 -16.44
CA LYS A 118 4.94 -1.03 -17.43
C LYS A 118 6.37 -1.25 -16.91
N GLN A 119 6.51 -1.56 -15.62
CA GLN A 119 7.80 -1.74 -14.95
C GLN A 119 8.15 -3.22 -14.72
N GLY A 120 7.43 -4.14 -15.36
CA GLY A 120 7.62 -5.59 -15.28
C GLY A 120 8.04 -6.18 -16.61
#